data_AF-A0A8S0U2D9-F1
#
_entry.id   AF-A0A8S0U2D9-F1
#
_cell.length_a   1.000
_cell.length_b   1.000
_cell.length_c   1.000
_cell.angle_alpha   90.00
_cell.angle_beta   90.00
_cell.angle_gamma   90.00
#
_symmetry.space_group_name_H-M   'P 1'
#
loop_
_entity.id
_entity.type
_entity.pdbx_description
1 polymer ?
#
loop_
_entity_poly.entity_id
_entity_poly.type
_entity_poly.pdbx_seq_one_letter_code
_entity_poly.pdbx_strand_id
1 'polypeptide(L)'
;MSSNPSDPLEVCSKASLTKPNALGDCPFTQRILLTLDLPFALKLVNFTNEPEWFLKVSPEGKVPLIKLDEKSSLNPHWQNPLKRLQCWRTMLVVPELESY
;
A
#
# COMPACT_ATOMS: atom_id res chain seq x y z
N MET A 1 -2.16 21.73 3.82
CA MET A 1 -0.80 21.26 4.14
C MET A 1 -0.16 20.85 2.82
N SER A 2 0.83 21.60 2.34
CA SER A 2 1.44 21.38 1.03
C SER A 2 2.36 20.15 1.08
N SER A 3 1.92 19.04 0.49
CA SER A 3 2.72 17.82 0.33
C SER A 3 3.84 18.06 -0.69
N ASN A 4 5.07 17.68 -0.34
CA ASN A 4 6.25 17.81 -1.20
C ASN A 4 6.18 16.76 -2.33
N PRO A 5 6.75 16.99 -3.52
CA PRO A 5 6.73 16.01 -4.62
C PRO A 5 7.54 14.74 -4.37
N SER A 6 7.99 14.54 -3.14
CA SER A 6 8.87 13.48 -2.69
C SER A 6 8.21 12.55 -1.67
N ASP A 7 6.92 12.74 -1.38
CA ASP A 7 6.24 11.93 -0.37
C ASP A 7 6.15 10.47 -0.85
N PRO A 8 6.68 9.51 -0.05
CA PRO A 8 6.78 8.12 -0.45
C PRO A 8 5.40 7.47 -0.51
N LEU A 9 5.23 6.56 -1.46
CA LEU A 9 3.99 5.81 -1.62
C LEU A 9 3.68 4.99 -0.37
N GLU A 10 2.45 5.02 0.16
CA GLU A 10 2.11 4.18 1.32
C GLU A 10 1.62 2.79 0.89
N VAL A 11 2.25 1.74 1.44
CA VAL A 11 1.91 0.34 1.18
C VAL A 11 1.56 -0.33 2.51
N CYS A 12 0.33 -0.85 2.62
CA CYS A 12 -0.09 -1.62 3.79
C CYS A 12 0.17 -3.12 3.56
N SER A 13 0.86 -3.75 4.51
CA SER A 13 1.17 -5.18 4.49
C SER A 13 0.88 -5.84 5.83
N LYS A 14 0.71 -7.16 5.81
CA LYS A 14 0.62 -7.99 7.02
C LYS A 14 1.91 -7.91 7.82
N ALA A 15 1.80 -7.63 9.12
CA ALA A 15 2.89 -7.73 10.08
C ALA A 15 3.27 -9.20 10.34
N SER A 16 4.53 -9.46 10.68
CA SER A 16 4.96 -10.79 11.10
C SER A 16 4.33 -11.18 12.44
N LEU A 17 3.89 -12.44 12.52
CA LEU A 17 3.36 -13.02 13.75
C LEU A 17 4.48 -13.38 14.76
N THR A 18 5.70 -13.61 14.28
CA THR A 18 6.81 -14.09 15.10
C THR A 18 7.80 -12.98 15.46
N LYS A 19 7.80 -11.86 14.73
CA LYS A 19 8.72 -10.74 14.94
C LYS A 19 7.95 -9.41 14.98
N PRO A 20 7.95 -8.69 16.11
CA PRO A 20 7.31 -7.37 16.17
C PRO A 20 7.99 -6.42 15.18
N ASN A 21 7.21 -5.54 14.56
CA ASN A 21 7.68 -4.55 13.58
C ASN A 21 8.41 -5.12 12.36
N ALA A 22 8.21 -6.40 12.04
CA ALA A 22 8.75 -7.02 10.84
C ALA A 22 7.66 -7.29 9.80
N LEU A 23 8.06 -7.32 8.53
CA LEU A 23 7.21 -7.72 7.41
C LEU A 23 6.78 -9.19 7.58
N GLY A 24 5.50 -9.46 7.35
CA GLY A 24 4.94 -10.81 7.36
C GLY A 24 5.26 -11.61 6.10
N ASP A 25 4.76 -12.84 6.08
CA ASP A 25 4.98 -13.86 5.07
C ASP A 25 3.99 -13.81 3.89
N CYS A 26 3.39 -12.65 3.62
CA CYS A 26 2.34 -12.53 2.60
C CYS A 26 2.93 -12.58 1.18
N PRO A 27 2.65 -13.62 0.37
CA PRO A 27 3.22 -13.77 -0.98
C PRO A 27 2.74 -12.66 -1.94
N PHE A 28 1.54 -12.11 -1.72
CA PHE A 28 1.01 -11.01 -2.51
C PHE A 28 1.75 -9.70 -2.21
N THR A 29 2.05 -9.42 -0.94
CA THR A 29 2.86 -8.24 -0.60
C THR A 29 4.27 -8.39 -1.15
N GLN A 30 4.88 -9.57 -1.05
CA GLN A 30 6.22 -9.78 -1.58
C GLN A 30 6.31 -9.45 -3.08
N ARG A 31 5.33 -9.88 -3.89
CA ARG A 31 5.30 -9.56 -5.33
C ARG A 31 5.29 -8.06 -5.59
N ILE A 32 4.55 -7.32 -4.78
CA ILE A 32 4.42 -5.86 -4.91
C ILE A 32 5.69 -5.15 -4.54
N LEU A 33 6.30 -5.51 -3.42
CA LEU A 33 7.54 -4.89 -2.98
C LEU A 33 8.67 -5.13 -3.98
N LEU A 34 8.65 -6.25 -4.70
CA LEU A 34 9.55 -6.52 -5.82
C LEU A 34 9.21 -5.73 -7.09
N THR A 35 7.96 -5.33 -7.26
CA THR A 35 7.50 -4.57 -8.44
C THR A 35 7.65 -3.06 -8.25
N LEU A 36 7.53 -2.58 -7.00
CA LEU A 36 7.70 -1.19 -6.61
C LEU A 36 9.18 -0.83 -6.59
N ASP A 37 9.65 -0.31 -7.72
CA ASP A 37 11.02 0.23 -7.88
C ASP A 37 11.10 1.71 -7.48
N LEU A 38 10.35 2.11 -6.44
CA LEU A 38 10.18 3.50 -6.02
C LEU A 38 10.22 3.61 -4.50
N PRO A 39 10.53 4.79 -3.94
CA PRO A 39 10.43 5.02 -2.50
C PRO A 39 8.99 4.82 -2.00
N PHE A 40 8.83 3.93 -1.01
CA PHE A 40 7.54 3.67 -0.37
C PHE A 40 7.69 3.60 1.16
N ALA A 41 6.62 3.94 1.86
CA ALA A 41 6.45 3.77 3.29
C ALA A 41 5.60 2.52 3.56
N LEU A 42 6.17 1.54 4.28
CA LEU A 42 5.44 0.34 4.70
C LEU A 42 4.66 0.59 5.99
N LYS A 43 3.34 0.40 5.93
CA LYS A 43 2.47 0.31 7.11
C LYS A 43 2.18 -1.15 7.40
N LEU A 44 2.69 -1.64 8.54
CA LEU A 44 2.46 -3.01 8.99
C LEU A 44 1.14 -3.09 9.74
N VAL A 45 0.24 -3.95 9.25
CA VAL A 45 -1.08 -4.20 9.83
C VAL A 45 -1.04 -5.51 10.59
N ASN A 46 -1.38 -5.46 11.88
CA ASN A 46 -1.52 -6.65 12.70
C ASN A 46 -2.93 -7.24 12.51
N PHE A 47 -3.01 -8.45 11.95
CA PHE A 47 -4.29 -9.13 11.68
C PHE A 47 -4.90 -9.74 12.95
N THR A 48 -4.11 -9.90 14.02
CA THR A 48 -4.63 -10.32 15.33
C THR A 48 -5.29 -9.15 16.08
N ASN A 49 -4.94 -7.92 15.73
CA ASN A 49 -5.50 -6.71 16.31
C ASN A 49 -5.66 -5.66 15.20
N GLU A 50 -6.67 -5.86 14.36
CA GLU A 50 -6.91 -5.04 13.18
C GLU A 50 -7.26 -3.61 13.61
N PRO A 51 -6.47 -2.61 13.20
CA PRO A 51 -6.72 -1.24 13.61
C PRO A 51 -7.94 -0.68 12.85
N GLU A 52 -8.73 0.16 13.52
CA GLU A 52 -9.99 0.68 12.97
C GLU A 52 -9.81 1.45 11.65
N TRP A 53 -8.69 2.18 11.51
CA TRP A 53 -8.36 2.89 10.27
C TRP A 53 -8.15 1.95 9.08
N PHE A 54 -7.66 0.73 9.31
CA PHE A 54 -7.44 -0.26 8.26
C PHE A 54 -8.77 -0.82 7.77
N LEU A 55 -9.70 -1.14 8.67
CA LEU A 55 -11.03 -1.63 8.31
C LEU A 55 -11.89 -0.56 7.62
N LYS A 56 -11.70 0.71 7.97
CA LYS A 56 -12.33 1.85 7.27
C LYS A 56 -11.90 1.95 5.80
N VAL A 57 -10.64 1.58 5.52
CA VAL A 57 -10.04 1.63 4.19
C VAL A 57 -10.29 0.33 3.41
N SER A 58 -10.21 -0.82 4.08
CA SER A 58 -10.52 -2.13 3.53
C SER A 58 -11.43 -2.88 4.51
N PRO A 59 -12.77 -2.77 4.34
CA PRO A 59 -13.71 -3.47 5.21
C PRO A 59 -13.61 -4.99 5.12
N GLU A 60 -13.00 -5.50 4.05
CA GLU A 60 -12.71 -6.92 3.87
C GLU A 60 -11.43 -7.39 4.59
N GLY A 61 -10.67 -6.47 5.20
CA GLY A 61 -9.42 -6.77 5.91
C GLY A 61 -8.31 -7.29 4.99
N LYS A 62 -8.36 -7.00 3.69
CA LYS A 62 -7.44 -7.57 2.71
C LYS A 62 -6.17 -6.74 2.60
N VAL A 63 -5.03 -7.43 2.55
CA VAL A 63 -3.74 -6.89 2.11
C VAL A 63 -3.32 -7.63 0.86
N PRO A 64 -2.51 -7.04 0.00
CA PRO A 64 -1.80 -5.75 0.10
C PRO A 64 -2.66 -4.55 -0.37
N LEU A 65 -2.57 -3.42 0.36
CA LEU A 65 -3.20 -2.15 -0.02
C LEU A 65 -2.13 -1.12 -0.39
N ILE A 66 -2.44 -0.28 -1.37
CA ILE A 66 -1.63 0.91 -1.67
C ILE A 66 -2.53 2.14 -1.64
N LYS A 67 -2.06 3.18 -0.94
CA LYS A 67 -2.66 4.51 -1.01
C LYS A 67 -1.94 5.30 -2.10
N LEU A 68 -2.64 5.53 -3.21
CA LEU A 68 -2.17 6.43 -4.26
C LEU A 68 -2.73 7.82 -3.99
N ASP A 69 -1.84 8.75 -3.65
CA ASP A 69 -2.16 10.18 -3.59
C ASP A 69 -2.32 10.74 -5.02
N GLU A 70 -3.11 11.80 -5.21
CA GLU A 70 -3.24 12.50 -6.50
C GLU A 70 -1.87 12.82 -7.11
N LYS A 71 -0.89 13.22 -6.29
CA LYS A 71 0.46 13.53 -6.73
C LYS A 71 1.29 12.30 -7.05
N SER A 72 1.10 11.20 -6.32
CA SER A 72 1.72 9.90 -6.64
C SER A 72 1.22 9.36 -7.98
N SER A 73 -0.04 9.63 -8.31
CA SER A 73 -0.64 9.29 -9.61
C SER A 73 -0.01 10.03 -10.78
N LEU A 74 0.60 11.20 -10.54
CA LEU A 74 1.35 11.96 -11.54
C LEU A 74 2.77 11.42 -11.80
N ASN A 75 3.29 10.52 -10.96
CA ASN A 75 4.60 9.92 -11.17
C ASN A 75 4.62 9.13 -12.50
N PRO A 76 5.59 9.38 -13.40
CA PRO A 76 5.68 8.69 -14.70
C PRO A 76 5.65 7.16 -14.62
N HIS A 77 6.10 6.58 -13.50
CA HIS A 77 6.04 5.14 -13.25
C HIS A 77 4.59 4.61 -13.24
N TRP A 78 3.65 5.37 -12.66
CA TRP A 78 2.22 5.03 -12.57
C TRP A 78 1.43 5.41 -13.82
N GLN A 79 1.99 6.30 -14.65
CA GLN A 79 1.42 6.63 -15.96
C GLN A 79 1.54 5.48 -16.97
N ASN A 80 2.48 4.55 -16.75
CA ASN A 80 2.58 3.35 -17.59
C ASN A 80 1.40 2.39 -17.29
N PRO A 81 0.48 2.19 -18.25
CA PRO A 81 -0.73 1.40 -18.03
C PRO A 81 -0.42 -0.09 -17.76
N LEU A 82 0.70 -0.63 -18.26
CA LEU A 82 1.10 -2.01 -18.00
C LEU A 82 1.58 -2.19 -16.55
N LYS A 83 2.39 -1.25 -16.04
CA LYS A 83 2.81 -1.26 -14.63
C LYS A 83 1.61 -1.05 -13.71
N ARG A 84 0.70 -0.13 -14.08
CA ARG A 84 -0.54 0.10 -13.35
C ARG A 84 -1.45 -1.13 -13.34
N LEU A 85 -1.61 -1.83 -14.47
CA LEU A 85 -2.37 -3.09 -14.54
C LEU A 85 -1.76 -4.21 -13.71
N GLN A 86 -0.42 -4.34 -13.72
CA GLN A 86 0.27 -5.39 -12.99
C GLN A 86 0.13 -5.22 -11.47
N CYS A 87 0.20 -3.97 -11.01
CA CYS A 87 -0.16 -3.61 -9.64
C CYS A 87 -1.65 -3.87 -9.36
N TRP A 88 -2.57 -3.40 -10.21
CA TRP A 88 -4.04 -3.56 -10.04
C TRP A 88 -4.54 -5.00 -10.02
N ARG A 89 -3.93 -5.92 -10.79
CA ARG A 89 -4.34 -7.34 -10.76
C ARG A 89 -3.96 -8.04 -9.45
N THR A 90 -3.05 -7.46 -8.67
CA THR A 90 -2.49 -8.07 -7.46
C THR A 90 -2.75 -7.25 -6.19
N MET A 91 -3.29 -6.02 -6.33
CA MET A 91 -3.54 -5.06 -5.27
C MET A 91 -4.98 -4.58 -5.24
N LEU A 92 -5.46 -4.28 -4.04
CA LEU A 92 -6.50 -3.28 -3.88
C LEU A 92 -5.82 -1.90 -3.84
N VAL A 93 -5.93 -1.16 -4.94
CA VAL A 93 -5.59 0.25 -4.96
C VAL A 93 -6.77 1.01 -4.38
N VAL A 94 -6.52 1.66 -3.26
CA VAL A 94 -7.51 2.53 -2.63
C VAL A 94 -7.29 3.91 -3.25
N PRO A 95 -8.16 4.39 -4.15
CA PRO A 95 -8.13 5.80 -4.54
C PRO A 95 -8.33 6.61 -3.27
N GLU A 96 -7.52 7.65 -3.09
CA GLU A 96 -7.55 8.55 -1.94
C GLU A 96 -8.98 8.80 -1.46
N LEU A 97 -9.36 8.07 -0.42
CA LEU A 97 -10.56 8.37 0.34
C LEU A 97 -10.21 9.66 1.07
N GLU A 98 -10.78 10.76 0.57
CA GLU A 98 -10.75 12.07 1.21
C GLU A 98 -10.81 11.90 2.73
N SER A 99 -9.80 12.46 3.40
CA SER A 99 -9.91 12.98 4.76
C SER A 99 -10.50 12.02 5.81
N TYR A 100 -9.63 11.25 6.48
CA TYR A 100 -9.86 10.87 7.87
C TYR A 100 -9.09 11.82 8.80
#